data_AF-A0A7K2FTQ6-F1
#
_entry.id   AF-A0A7K2FTQ6-F1
#
_cell.length_a   1.000
_cell.length_b   1.000
_cell.length_c   1.000
_cell.angle_alpha   90.00
_cell.angle_beta   90.00
_cell.angle_gamma   90.00
#
_symmetry.space_group_name_H-M   'P 1'
#
loop_
_entity.id
_entity.type
_entity.pdbx_description
1 polymer ?
#
loop_
_entity_poly.entity_id
_entity_poly.type
_entity_poly.pdbx_seq_one_letter_code
_entity_poly.pdbx_strand_id
1 'polypeptide(L)'
;MSLYDEGHTIAGWTGVGVATAGSCVLGVGVCVVSVPYLVGGAAIVGLGVLVTWVLHLAGWGKPPGVRPRDQWGMRVRDTAARGGHPGCVGCRLAGR
;
A
#
# COMPACT_ATOMS: atom_id res chain seq x y z
N MET A 1 -21.78 -5.09 7.73
CA MET A 1 -20.41 -5.27 7.19
C MET A 1 -20.57 -5.67 5.73
N SER A 2 -19.91 -4.98 4.80
CA SER A 2 -20.09 -5.26 3.36
C SER A 2 -19.65 -6.69 3.04
N LEU A 3 -20.28 -7.35 2.05
CA LEU A 3 -19.94 -8.71 1.63
C LEU A 3 -18.88 -8.70 0.50
N TYR A 4 -17.95 -7.74 0.53
CA TYR A 4 -16.93 -7.57 -0.50
C TYR A 4 -15.52 -7.73 0.09
N ASP A 5 -14.60 -8.30 -0.69
CA ASP A 5 -13.18 -8.33 -0.33
C ASP A 5 -12.56 -6.94 -0.57
N GLU A 6 -12.78 -6.04 0.39
CA GLU A 6 -12.32 -4.64 0.37
C GLU A 6 -10.79 -4.50 0.36
N GLY A 7 -10.03 -5.61 0.50
CA GLY A 7 -8.57 -5.56 0.51
C GLY A 7 -7.98 -4.95 1.77
N HIS A 8 -8.70 -5.01 2.89
CA HIS A 8 -8.14 -4.72 4.21
C HIS A 8 -6.93 -5.61 4.48
N THR A 9 -5.75 -5.02 4.37
CA THR A 9 -4.46 -5.69 4.52
C THR A 9 -3.52 -4.74 5.26
N ILE A 10 -2.49 -5.27 5.93
CA ILE A 10 -1.50 -4.43 6.60
C ILE A 10 -0.81 -3.52 5.59
N ALA A 11 -0.46 -4.02 4.40
CA ALA A 11 0.08 -3.20 3.32
C ALA A 11 -0.88 -2.06 2.94
N GLY A 12 -2.16 -2.38 2.68
CA GLY A 12 -3.16 -1.38 2.31
C GLY A 12 -3.32 -0.27 3.34
N TRP A 13 -3.54 -0.62 4.61
CA TRP A 13 -3.76 0.37 5.68
C TRP A 13 -2.51 1.15 6.04
N THR A 14 -1.33 0.53 5.97
CA THR A 14 -0.06 1.26 6.13
C THR A 14 0.10 2.30 5.02
N GLY A 15 -0.21 1.91 3.78
CA GLY A 15 -0.21 2.82 2.64
C GLY A 15 -1.15 4.00 2.81
N VAL A 16 -2.39 3.74 3.24
CA VAL A 16 -3.37 4.79 3.56
C VAL A 16 -2.79 5.76 4.59
N GLY A 17 -2.28 5.26 5.71
CA GLY A 17 -1.72 6.12 6.76
C GLY A 17 -0.56 7.00 6.27
N VAL A 18 0.40 6.42 5.54
CA VAL A 18 1.57 7.15 5.03
C VAL A 18 1.15 8.17 3.96
N ALA A 19 0.30 7.78 3.01
CA ALA A 19 -0.16 8.66 1.94
C ALA A 19 -1.00 9.82 2.48
N THR A 20 -1.87 9.57 3.47
CA THR A 20 -2.64 10.62 4.15
C THR A 20 -1.69 11.61 4.84
N ALA A 21 -0.72 11.13 5.62
CA ALA A 21 0.24 12.01 6.28
C ALA A 21 1.04 12.86 5.28
N GLY A 22 1.58 12.26 4.23
CA GLY A 22 2.30 12.98 3.17
C GLY A 22 1.42 14.00 2.44
N SER A 23 0.15 13.67 2.19
CA SER A 23 -0.81 14.58 1.58
C SER A 23 -1.17 15.76 2.48
N CYS A 24 -1.27 15.55 3.80
CA CYS A 24 -1.44 16.65 4.75
C CYS A 24 -0.22 17.60 4.73
N VAL A 25 1.00 17.04 4.70
CA VAL A 25 2.23 17.85 4.59
C VAL A 25 2.28 18.64 3.28
N LEU A 26 1.86 18.04 2.16
CA LEU A 26 1.68 18.74 0.88
C LEU A 26 0.67 19.89 1.01
N GLY A 27 -0.49 19.63 1.61
CA GLY A 27 -1.54 20.64 1.83
C GLY A 27 -1.03 21.84 2.64
N VAL A 28 -0.27 21.59 3.70
CA VAL A 28 0.41 22.65 4.46
C VAL A 28 1.35 23.44 3.54
N GLY A 29 2.17 22.77 2.74
CA GLY A 29 3.09 23.41 1.79
C GLY A 29 2.39 24.32 0.79
N VAL A 30 1.19 23.96 0.32
CA VAL A 30 0.36 24.83 -0.53
C VAL A 30 -0.12 26.06 0.24
N CYS A 31 -0.68 25.87 1.45
CA CYS A 31 -1.22 26.97 2.26
C CYS A 31 -0.16 28.01 2.65
N VAL A 32 1.10 27.58 2.84
CA VAL A 32 2.21 28.48 3.22
C VAL A 32 3.17 28.79 2.07
N VAL A 33 2.86 28.37 0.84
CA VAL A 33 3.69 28.56 -0.36
C VAL A 33 5.15 28.12 -0.15
N SER A 34 5.34 26.92 0.39
CA SER A 34 6.65 26.44 0.85
C SER A 34 7.14 25.20 0.08
N VAL A 35 8.21 25.40 -0.71
CA VAL A 35 8.87 24.33 -1.47
C VAL A 35 9.36 23.18 -0.57
N PRO A 36 10.01 23.42 0.60
CA PRO A 36 10.40 22.33 1.48
C PRO A 36 9.25 21.42 1.93
N TYR A 37 8.09 21.99 2.27
CA TYR A 37 6.91 21.19 2.64
C TYR A 37 6.36 20.41 1.45
N LEU A 38 6.37 21.00 0.24
CA LEU A 38 5.94 20.32 -0.97
C LEU A 38 6.85 19.12 -1.30
N VAL A 39 8.18 19.31 -1.26
CA VAL A 39 9.15 18.24 -1.50
C VAL A 39 9.06 17.16 -0.42
N GLY A 40 8.98 17.57 0.85
CA GLY A 40 8.86 16.63 1.98
C GLY A 40 7.58 15.80 1.93
N GLY A 41 6.43 16.43 1.65
CA GLY A 41 5.16 15.73 1.50
C GLY A 41 5.17 14.76 0.32
N ALA A 42 5.71 15.18 -0.84
CA ALA A 42 5.87 14.30 -2.00
C ALA A 42 6.80 13.10 -1.70
N ALA A 43 7.89 13.33 -0.97
CA ALA A 43 8.79 12.27 -0.54
C ALA A 43 8.10 11.26 0.39
N ILE A 44 7.26 11.71 1.33
CA ILE A 44 6.47 10.82 2.21
C ILE A 44 5.48 9.99 1.38
N VAL A 45 4.78 10.59 0.41
CA VAL A 45 3.88 9.85 -0.48
C VAL A 45 4.65 8.80 -1.28
N GLY A 46 5.80 9.17 -1.85
CA GLY A 46 6.69 8.23 -2.56
C GLY A 46 7.17 7.08 -1.67
N LEU A 47 7.52 7.37 -0.41
CA LEU A 47 7.87 6.34 0.57
C LEU A 47 6.69 5.38 0.84
N GLY A 48 5.46 5.90 0.85
CA GLY A 48 4.25 5.08 0.94
C GLY A 48 4.18 4.01 -0.16
N VAL A 49 4.52 4.35 -1.40
CA VAL A 49 4.59 3.38 -2.51
C VAL A 49 5.61 2.27 -2.22
N LEU A 50 6.81 2.64 -1.76
CA LEU A 50 7.87 1.66 -1.46
C LEU A 50 7.49 0.75 -0.28
N VAL A 51 6.96 1.32 0.80
CA VAL A 51 6.57 0.56 1.99
C VAL A 51 5.43 -0.41 1.67
N THR A 52 4.39 0.06 0.97
CA THR A 52 3.28 -0.82 0.57
C THR A 52 3.73 -1.93 -0.36
N TRP A 53 4.62 -1.64 -1.30
CA TRP A 53 5.18 -2.63 -2.20
C TRP A 53 6.00 -3.69 -1.45
N VAL A 54 6.91 -3.30 -0.57
CA VAL A 54 7.69 -4.24 0.26
C VAL A 54 6.79 -5.10 1.13
N LEU A 55 5.77 -4.51 1.77
CA LEU A 55 4.79 -5.25 2.55
C LEU A 55 3.99 -6.25 1.70
N HIS A 56 3.57 -5.85 0.49
CA HIS A 56 2.92 -6.75 -0.46
C HIS A 56 3.82 -7.95 -0.82
N LEU A 57 5.09 -7.69 -1.18
CA LEU A 57 6.06 -8.75 -1.48
C LEU A 57 6.37 -9.65 -0.27
N ALA A 58 6.18 -9.14 0.95
CA ALA A 58 6.31 -9.90 2.18
C ALA A 58 5.04 -10.70 2.54
N GLY A 59 3.99 -10.66 1.73
CA GLY A 59 2.71 -11.37 1.94
C GLY A 59 1.70 -10.63 2.80
N TRP A 60 1.92 -9.35 3.07
CA TRP A 60 1.01 -8.51 3.86
C TRP A 60 0.06 -7.68 3.02
N GLY A 61 0.04 -7.90 1.70
CA GLY A 61 -0.89 -7.29 0.76
C GLY A 61 -1.88 -8.31 0.20
N LYS A 62 -2.76 -7.81 -0.68
CA LYS A 62 -3.76 -8.64 -1.36
C LYS A 62 -3.26 -9.01 -2.77
N PRO A 63 -3.34 -10.28 -3.20
CA PRO A 63 -3.10 -10.66 -4.59
C PRO A 63 -4.23 -10.18 -5.52
N PRO A 64 -4.03 -10.12 -6.85
CA PRO A 64 -5.11 -9.83 -7.78
C PRO A 64 -6.30 -10.78 -7.61
N GLY A 65 -7.53 -10.26 -7.77
CA GLY A 65 -8.77 -11.04 -7.65
C GLY A 65 -9.42 -10.99 -6.26
N VAL A 66 -10.38 -11.88 -6.05
CA VAL A 66 -11.15 -12.00 -4.79
C VAL A 66 -10.60 -13.18 -4.00
N ARG A 67 -10.25 -12.94 -2.73
CA ARG A 67 -9.79 -14.00 -1.83
C ARG A 67 -10.97 -14.79 -1.24
N PRO A 68 -10.76 -16.04 -0.82
CA PRO A 68 -11.66 -16.74 0.09
C PRO A 68 -11.94 -15.92 1.37
N ARG A 69 -13.15 -16.02 1.93
CA ARG A 69 -13.59 -15.16 3.05
C ARG A 69 -12.76 -15.31 4.32
N ASP A 70 -12.28 -16.50 4.59
CA ASP A 70 -11.36 -16.81 5.69
C ASP A 70 -10.02 -16.06 5.57
N GLN A 71 -9.68 -15.58 4.37
CA GLN A 71 -8.45 -14.82 4.10
C GLN A 71 -8.65 -13.30 4.10
N TRP A 72 -9.85 -12.79 4.42
CA TRP A 72 -10.13 -11.34 4.41
C TRP A 72 -9.57 -10.60 5.62
N GLY A 73 -9.18 -11.34 6.66
CA GLY A 73 -8.59 -10.75 7.85
C GLY A 73 -7.31 -9.99 7.53
N MET A 74 -7.19 -8.75 8.01
CA MET A 74 -6.03 -7.88 7.75
C MET A 74 -4.69 -8.53 8.14
N ARG A 75 -4.70 -9.36 9.18
CA ARG A 75 -3.52 -10.05 9.72
C ARG A 75 -3.28 -11.43 9.09
N VAL A 76 -4.11 -11.85 8.14
CA VAL A 76 -3.86 -13.09 7.38
C VAL A 76 -2.77 -12.81 6.38
N ARG A 77 -1.67 -13.56 6.48
CA ARG A 77 -0.52 -13.43 5.61
C ARG A 77 -0.67 -14.33 4.39
N ASP A 78 -0.41 -13.78 3.23
CA ASP A 78 -0.30 -14.52 1.98
C ASP A 78 1.06 -15.22 1.89
N THR A 79 1.04 -16.55 1.93
CA THR A 79 2.24 -17.38 1.84
C THR A 79 2.73 -17.58 0.40
N ALA A 80 1.87 -17.36 -0.60
CA ALA A 80 2.19 -17.51 -2.02
C ALA A 80 2.97 -16.32 -2.58
N ALA A 81 2.92 -15.16 -1.93
CA ALA A 81 3.61 -13.93 -2.37
C ALA A 81 5.12 -14.08 -2.67
N ARG A 82 5.80 -15.07 -2.08
CA ARG A 82 7.21 -15.38 -2.41
C ARG A 82 7.40 -15.85 -3.85
N GLY A 83 6.43 -16.58 -4.40
CA GLY A 83 6.44 -17.07 -5.77
C GLY A 83 5.86 -16.10 -6.79
N GLY A 84 5.35 -14.94 -6.33
CA GLY A 84 4.67 -13.99 -7.19
C GLY A 84 3.23 -14.39 -7.52
N HIS A 85 2.51 -13.47 -8.16
CA HIS A 85 1.13 -13.68 -8.57
C HIS A 85 0.96 -13.38 -10.06
N PRO A 86 0.30 -14.27 -10.82
CA PRO A 86 -0.08 -13.99 -12.19
C PRO A 86 -0.83 -12.65 -12.29
N GLY A 87 -0.38 -11.78 -13.19
CA GLY A 87 -1.00 -10.47 -13.41
C GLY A 87 -0.71 -9.40 -12.35
N CYS A 88 0.09 -9.66 -11.31
CA CYS A 88 0.46 -8.63 -10.34
C CYS A 88 1.68 -7.82 -10.84
N VAL A 89 1.48 -6.53 -11.13
CA VAL A 89 2.56 -5.62 -11.53
C VAL A 89 3.61 -5.49 -10.42
N GLY A 90 3.20 -5.44 -9.16
CA GLY A 90 4.11 -5.35 -8.02
C GLY A 90 5.04 -6.56 -7.90
N CYS A 91 4.52 -7.77 -8.08
CA CYS A 91 5.34 -8.99 -8.13
C CYS A 91 6.28 -8.99 -9.34
N ARG A 92 5.76 -8.62 -10.53
CA ARG A 92 6.54 -8.60 -11.76
C ARG A 92 7.72 -7.63 -11.71
N LEU A 93 7.52 -6.44 -11.13
CA LEU A 93 8.61 -5.46 -10.92
C LEU A 93 9.69 -5.98 -9.97
N ALA A 94 9.36 -6.95 -9.11
CA ALA A 94 10.31 -7.65 -8.25
C ALA A 94 10.90 -8.92 -8.88
N GLY A 95 10.61 -9.21 -10.15
CA GLY A 95 11.05 -10.42 -10.84
C GLY A 95 10.31 -11.70 -10.39
N ARG A 96 9.10 -11.57 -9.86
CA ARG A 96 8.23 -12.68 -9.42
C ARG A 96 6.97 -12.80 -10.27
#